data_AF-A0A7V4Q958-F1
#
_entry.id   AF-A0A7V4Q958-F1
#
_cell.length_a   1.000
_cell.length_b   1.000
_cell.length_c   1.000
_cell.angle_alpha   90.00
_cell.angle_beta   90.00
_cell.angle_gamma   90.00
#
_symmetry.space_group_name_H-M   'P 1'
#
loop_
_entity.id
_entity.type
_entity.pdbx_description
1 polymer ?
#
loop_
_entity_poly.entity_id
_entity_poly.type
_entity_poly.pdbx_seq_one_letter_code
_entity_poly.pdbx_strand_id
1 'polypeptide(L)'
;MAKKKSREQITSITEGFPPLCEILQEKGISRRDFMKFCTAMSAALALPASSVPRIAHALDNVARPTLVWLEFQDCAGNTEALLRSSNPTVAELILDVLSIDYHETIMAAAGHQSEEALARVVKEQKGEYLAVVEGSIPLGADGAYCCIGGRSAVQIAREVCGNALATIT
;
A
#
# COMPACT_ATOMS: atom_id res chain seq x y z
N MET A 1 -20.80 -14.54 10.35
CA MET A 1 -19.79 -15.07 9.40
C MET A 1 -18.94 -13.98 8.72
N ALA A 2 -19.40 -12.74 8.56
CA ALA A 2 -18.62 -11.65 7.94
C ALA A 2 -17.34 -11.21 8.69
N LYS A 3 -17.31 -11.28 10.04
CA LYS A 3 -16.15 -10.89 10.85
C LYS A 3 -14.92 -11.82 10.77
N LYS A 4 -15.09 -13.06 10.28
CA LYS A 4 -13.99 -14.04 10.19
C LYS A 4 -13.17 -13.82 8.91
N LYS A 5 -13.84 -13.43 7.82
CA LYS A 5 -13.23 -13.17 6.50
C LYS A 5 -12.30 -11.95 6.50
N SER A 6 -12.68 -10.87 7.19
CA SER A 6 -11.82 -9.67 7.35
C SER A 6 -10.56 -9.95 8.19
N ARG A 7 -10.62 -10.91 9.12
CA ARG A 7 -9.50 -11.24 10.00
C ARG A 7 -8.44 -12.08 9.30
N GLU A 8 -8.88 -13.01 8.44
CA GLU A 8 -8.03 -13.87 7.59
C GLU A 8 -7.37 -13.08 6.44
N GLN A 9 -8.07 -12.08 5.86
CA GLN A 9 -7.47 -11.20 4.85
C GLN A 9 -6.39 -10.26 5.42
N ILE A 10 -6.61 -9.69 6.61
CA ILE A 10 -5.58 -8.87 7.29
C ILE A 10 -4.33 -9.72 7.60
N THR A 11 -4.50 -10.99 7.98
CA THR A 11 -3.36 -11.88 8.27
C THR A 11 -2.54 -12.19 7.03
N SER A 12 -3.18 -12.43 5.88
CA SER A 12 -2.50 -12.66 4.60
C SER A 12 -1.65 -11.47 4.11
N ILE A 13 -2.07 -10.23 4.37
CA ILE A 13 -1.31 -9.02 3.99
C ILE A 13 -0.10 -8.82 4.93
N THR A 14 -0.18 -9.30 6.17
CA THR A 14 0.89 -9.20 7.16
C THR A 14 1.92 -10.33 7.13
N GLU A 15 1.72 -11.39 6.35
CA GLU A 15 2.56 -12.61 6.39
C GLU A 15 4.03 -12.42 5.96
N GLY A 16 4.42 -11.22 5.51
CA GLY A 16 5.79 -10.92 5.08
C GLY A 16 6.55 -9.86 5.89
N PHE A 17 5.95 -9.22 6.91
CA PHE A 17 6.55 -8.03 7.54
C PHE A 17 6.65 -8.14 9.07
N PRO A 18 7.76 -7.68 9.67
CA PRO A 18 7.92 -7.72 11.11
C PRO A 18 6.88 -6.83 11.81
N PRO A 19 6.38 -7.23 12.99
CA PRO A 19 5.47 -6.42 13.79
C PRO A 19 6.08 -5.05 14.13
N LEU A 20 5.24 -4.02 14.27
CA LEU A 20 5.69 -2.64 14.51
C LEU A 20 6.66 -2.52 15.70
N CYS A 21 6.43 -3.29 16.77
CA CYS A 21 7.30 -3.29 17.94
C CYS A 21 8.73 -3.74 17.63
N GLU A 22 8.93 -4.61 16.65
CA GLU A 22 10.27 -5.06 16.21
C GLU A 22 10.96 -3.95 15.41
N ILE A 23 10.25 -3.33 14.46
CA ILE A 23 10.75 -2.18 13.69
C ILE A 23 11.16 -1.03 14.63
N LEU A 24 10.35 -0.74 15.64
CA LEU A 24 10.64 0.30 16.63
C LEU A 24 11.88 -0.03 17.46
N GLN A 25 12.12 -1.30 17.79
CA GLN A 25 13.31 -1.73 18.53
C GLN A 25 14.58 -1.56 17.70
N GLU A 26 14.55 -1.88 16.40
CA GLU A 26 15.68 -1.62 15.49
C GLU A 26 16.01 -0.13 15.40
N LYS A 27 14.99 0.73 15.46
CA LYS A 27 15.16 2.19 15.52
C LYS A 27 15.46 2.73 16.94
N GLY A 28 15.76 1.85 17.91
CA GLY A 28 16.21 2.20 19.26
C GLY A 28 15.10 2.51 20.27
N ILE A 29 13.83 2.29 19.92
CA ILE A 29 12.69 2.51 20.81
C ILE A 29 12.40 1.25 21.60
N SER A 30 12.56 1.31 22.93
CA SER A 30 12.34 0.16 23.78
C SER A 30 10.86 -0.22 23.87
N ARG A 31 10.58 -1.51 24.12
CA ARG A 31 9.21 -1.99 24.44
C ARG A 31 8.55 -1.17 25.55
N ARG A 32 9.33 -0.68 26.52
CA ARG A 32 8.82 0.17 27.60
C ARG A 32 8.33 1.51 27.06
N ASP A 33 9.07 2.14 26.16
CA ASP A 33 8.69 3.43 25.58
C ASP A 33 7.48 3.30 24.66
N PHE A 34 7.38 2.20 23.91
CA PHE A 34 6.16 1.85 23.17
C PHE A 34 4.94 1.69 24.09
N MET A 35 5.08 1.01 25.23
CA MET A 35 3.98 0.87 26.19
C MET A 35 3.61 2.21 26.87
N LYS A 36 4.58 3.11 27.09
CA LYS A 36 4.30 4.48 27.55
C LYS A 36 3.47 5.24 26.52
N PHE A 37 3.82 5.13 25.23
CA PHE A 37 3.04 5.73 24.14
C PHE A 37 1.61 5.20 24.10
N CYS A 38 1.42 3.88 24.18
CA CYS A 38 0.08 3.27 24.22
C CYS A 38 -0.74 3.75 25.44
N THR A 39 -0.08 3.96 26.58
CA THR A 39 -0.70 4.50 27.80
C THR A 39 -1.11 5.97 27.60
N ALA A 40 -0.24 6.79 27.00
CA ALA A 40 -0.53 8.18 26.68
C ALA A 40 -1.70 8.30 25.69
N MET A 41 -1.76 7.43 24.66
CA MET A 41 -2.89 7.34 23.74
C MET A 41 -4.19 6.96 24.44
N SER A 42 -4.16 5.95 25.32
CA SER A 42 -5.35 5.55 26.10
C SER A 42 -5.88 6.73 26.90
N ALA A 43 -4.99 7.50 27.54
CA ALA A 43 -5.37 8.68 28.30
C ALA A 43 -5.93 9.80 27.38
N ALA A 44 -5.29 10.07 26.25
CA ALA A 44 -5.72 11.08 25.28
C ALA A 44 -7.12 10.79 24.71
N LEU A 45 -7.45 9.51 24.52
CA LEU A 45 -8.76 9.04 24.05
C LEU A 45 -9.77 8.83 25.20
N ALA A 46 -9.42 9.18 26.44
CA ALA A 46 -10.22 8.94 27.64
C ALA A 46 -10.65 7.47 27.82
N LEU A 47 -9.80 6.53 27.40
CA LEU A 47 -10.03 5.09 27.49
C LEU A 47 -9.47 4.50 28.81
N PRO A 48 -10.10 3.44 29.37
CA PRO A 48 -9.60 2.77 30.58
C PRO A 48 -8.20 2.18 30.39
N ALA A 49 -7.41 2.11 31.46
CA ALA A 49 -6.06 1.51 31.44
C ALA A 49 -6.03 0.06 30.92
N SER A 50 -7.13 -0.68 31.05
CA SER A 50 -7.29 -2.03 30.48
C SER A 50 -7.28 -2.06 28.95
N SER A 51 -7.40 -0.91 28.29
CA SER A 51 -7.35 -0.77 26.83
C SER A 51 -5.92 -0.64 26.30
N VAL A 52 -4.92 -0.38 27.15
CA VAL A 52 -3.50 -0.24 26.75
C VAL A 52 -2.98 -1.48 26.01
N PRO A 53 -3.18 -2.73 26.48
CA PRO A 53 -2.74 -3.92 25.74
C PRO A 53 -3.44 -4.07 24.38
N ARG A 54 -4.69 -3.59 24.27
CA ARG A 54 -5.47 -3.66 23.04
C ARG A 54 -4.98 -2.63 22.01
N ILE A 55 -4.60 -1.44 22.47
CA ILE A 55 -3.95 -0.41 21.64
C ILE A 55 -2.59 -0.93 21.16
N ALA A 56 -1.77 -1.46 22.06
CA ALA A 56 -0.47 -2.03 21.73
C ALA A 56 -0.61 -3.12 20.66
N HIS A 57 -1.51 -4.08 20.87
CA HIS A 57 -1.77 -5.15 19.90
C HIS A 57 -2.30 -4.60 18.56
N ALA A 58 -3.20 -3.62 18.58
CA ALA A 58 -3.71 -3.04 17.34
C ALA A 58 -2.59 -2.36 16.53
N LEU A 59 -1.73 -1.58 17.18
CA LEU A 59 -0.59 -0.92 16.55
C LEU A 59 0.44 -1.93 16.02
N ASP A 60 0.64 -3.03 16.73
CA ASP A 60 1.59 -4.08 16.35
C ASP A 60 1.16 -4.88 15.11
N ASN A 61 -0.14 -4.84 14.77
CA ASN A 61 -0.74 -5.58 13.65
C ASN A 61 -1.26 -4.67 12.54
N VAL A 62 -0.83 -3.39 12.49
CA VAL A 62 -1.20 -2.50 11.37
C VAL A 62 -0.44 -2.95 10.13
N ALA A 63 -1.18 -3.35 9.10
CA ALA A 63 -0.62 -3.59 7.78
C ALA A 63 -0.22 -2.26 7.10
N ARG A 64 0.88 -2.29 6.34
CA ARG A 64 1.31 -1.15 5.53
C ARG A 64 0.28 -0.89 4.43
N PRO A 65 -0.08 0.38 4.13
CA PRO A 65 -1.00 0.67 3.05
C PRO A 65 -0.48 0.13 1.71
N THR A 66 -1.35 -0.59 0.99
CA THR A 66 -1.01 -1.09 -0.34
C THR A 66 -1.11 0.01 -1.39
N LEU A 67 -0.11 0.06 -2.26
CA LEU A 67 0.01 1.00 -3.36
C LEU A 67 0.05 0.26 -4.70
N VAL A 68 -0.77 0.72 -5.64
CA VAL A 68 -0.72 0.36 -7.05
C VAL A 68 -0.28 1.58 -7.84
N TRP A 69 0.89 1.50 -8.48
CA TRP A 69 1.45 2.56 -9.32
C TRP A 69 1.28 2.19 -10.79
N LEU A 70 0.44 2.94 -11.51
CA LEU A 70 0.14 2.72 -12.92
C LEU A 70 0.97 3.67 -13.78
N GLU A 71 1.66 3.12 -14.78
CA GLU A 71 2.47 3.85 -15.75
C GLU A 71 1.72 3.83 -17.10
N PHE A 72 1.30 5.00 -17.60
CA PHE A 72 0.54 5.12 -18.87
C PHE A 72 1.36 5.88 -19.94
N GLN A 73 0.88 7.02 -20.46
CA GLN A 73 1.69 7.86 -21.34
C GLN A 73 2.62 8.72 -20.49
N ASP A 74 3.60 8.07 -19.88
CA ASP A 74 4.62 8.69 -19.04
C ASP A 74 5.99 8.75 -19.72
N CYS A 75 6.93 9.36 -19.01
CA CYS A 75 8.35 9.38 -19.33
C CYS A 75 9.23 8.79 -18.22
N ALA A 76 8.62 8.09 -17.26
CA ALA A 76 9.18 7.63 -15.98
C ALA A 76 9.76 8.73 -15.07
N GLY A 77 9.52 10.00 -15.38
CA GLY A 77 10.07 11.13 -14.62
C GLY A 77 9.56 11.20 -13.18
N ASN A 78 8.33 10.76 -12.89
CA ASN A 78 7.82 10.76 -11.51
C ASN A 78 8.40 9.56 -10.74
N THR A 79 8.53 8.41 -11.37
CA THR A 79 9.30 7.27 -10.84
C THR A 79 10.75 7.66 -10.55
N GLU A 80 11.43 8.39 -11.44
CA GLU A 80 12.78 8.90 -11.18
C GLU A 80 12.82 9.92 -10.05
N ALA A 81 11.81 10.79 -9.93
CA ALA A 81 11.69 11.74 -8.83
C ALA A 81 11.51 11.00 -7.48
N LEU A 82 10.71 9.92 -7.46
CA LEU A 82 10.55 9.05 -6.30
C LEU A 82 11.89 8.46 -5.85
N LEU A 83 12.72 8.01 -6.79
CA LEU A 83 14.08 7.52 -6.51
C LEU A 83 14.99 8.59 -5.86
N ARG A 84 14.68 9.89 -6.01
CA ARG A 84 15.42 11.01 -5.39
C ARG A 84 14.83 11.52 -4.10
N SER A 85 13.77 10.88 -3.58
CA SER A 85 13.25 11.21 -2.26
C SER A 85 14.33 11.01 -1.18
N SER A 86 14.43 11.98 -0.27
CA SER A 86 15.43 11.97 0.81
C SER A 86 14.85 11.78 2.20
N ASN A 87 13.55 12.07 2.40
CA ASN A 87 12.87 11.97 3.70
C ASN A 87 11.37 11.69 3.51
N PRO A 88 10.93 10.42 3.48
CA PRO A 88 11.76 9.20 3.55
C PRO A 88 12.55 8.93 2.26
N THR A 89 13.60 8.12 2.33
CA THR A 89 14.27 7.58 1.14
C THR A 89 13.37 6.58 0.41
N VAL A 90 13.65 6.29 -0.87
CA VAL A 90 12.86 5.29 -1.63
C VAL A 90 12.91 3.90 -0.99
N ALA A 91 14.05 3.51 -0.41
CA ALA A 91 14.21 2.22 0.26
C ALA A 91 13.32 2.15 1.51
N GLU A 92 13.33 3.20 2.34
CA GLU A 92 12.44 3.29 3.50
C GLU A 92 10.97 3.31 3.09
N LEU A 93 10.64 3.99 1.98
CA LEU A 93 9.26 4.01 1.51
C LEU A 93 8.77 2.61 1.11
N ILE A 94 9.57 1.85 0.38
CA ILE A 94 9.22 0.50 -0.10
C ILE A 94 9.26 -0.54 1.04
N LEU A 95 10.23 -0.43 1.95
CA LEU A 95 10.48 -1.44 2.98
C LEU A 95 9.72 -1.16 4.29
N ASP A 96 9.53 0.10 4.66
CA ASP A 96 8.96 0.46 5.97
C ASP A 96 7.55 1.05 5.87
N VAL A 97 7.24 1.81 4.81
CA VAL A 97 6.03 2.66 4.78
C VAL A 97 4.89 2.06 3.95
N LEU A 98 5.15 1.65 2.71
CA LEU A 98 4.14 1.23 1.75
C LEU A 98 4.38 -0.22 1.31
N SER A 99 3.30 -0.94 1.05
CA SER A 99 3.37 -2.19 0.29
C SER A 99 3.14 -1.86 -1.18
N ILE A 100 4.21 -1.72 -1.96
CA ILE A 100 4.11 -1.48 -3.41
C ILE A 100 3.91 -2.82 -4.11
N ASP A 101 2.65 -3.19 -4.32
CA ASP A 101 2.28 -4.50 -4.86
C ASP A 101 2.24 -4.52 -6.40
N TYR A 102 2.22 -3.34 -7.03
CA TYR A 102 2.32 -3.18 -8.47
C TYR A 102 3.01 -1.86 -8.84
N HIS A 103 4.08 -1.95 -9.63
CA HIS A 103 4.81 -0.83 -10.23
C HIS A 103 5.72 -1.37 -11.33
N GLU A 104 5.44 -1.07 -12.60
CA GLU A 104 6.05 -1.77 -13.74
C GLU A 104 7.58 -1.57 -13.82
N THR A 105 8.07 -0.38 -13.48
CA THR A 105 9.52 -0.09 -13.45
C THR A 105 10.33 -0.91 -12.43
N ILE A 106 9.80 -1.23 -11.23
CA ILE A 106 10.60 -1.82 -10.13
C ILE A 106 10.17 -3.22 -9.70
N MET A 107 9.01 -3.71 -10.16
CA MET A 107 8.51 -5.02 -9.76
C MET A 107 9.34 -6.17 -10.37
N ALA A 108 9.48 -7.26 -9.62
CA ALA A 108 10.21 -8.44 -10.10
C ALA A 108 9.41 -9.30 -11.10
N ALA A 109 8.08 -9.28 -11.00
CA ALA A 109 7.18 -10.05 -11.87
C ALA A 109 6.98 -9.33 -13.23
N ALA A 110 6.77 -10.10 -14.30
CA ALA A 110 6.57 -9.57 -15.64
C ALA A 110 5.47 -10.33 -16.40
N GLY A 111 4.98 -9.78 -17.51
CA GLY A 111 3.96 -10.42 -18.35
C GLY A 111 2.74 -10.89 -17.54
N HIS A 112 2.37 -12.16 -17.65
CA HIS A 112 1.20 -12.66 -16.93
C HIS A 112 1.34 -12.62 -15.41
N GLN A 113 2.56 -12.74 -14.86
CA GLN A 113 2.74 -12.65 -13.41
C GLN A 113 2.49 -11.23 -12.89
N SER A 114 2.83 -10.19 -13.67
CA SER A 114 2.53 -8.81 -13.30
C SER A 114 1.03 -8.52 -13.41
N GLU A 115 0.38 -9.01 -14.47
CA GLU A 115 -1.08 -8.92 -14.65
C GLU A 115 -1.85 -9.61 -13.51
N GLU A 116 -1.42 -10.80 -13.08
CA GLU A 116 -1.99 -11.52 -11.94
C GLU A 116 -1.80 -10.77 -10.62
N ALA A 117 -0.63 -10.15 -10.41
CA ALA A 117 -0.37 -9.35 -9.22
C ALA A 117 -1.32 -8.15 -9.11
N LEU A 118 -1.51 -7.40 -10.20
CA LEU A 118 -2.47 -6.30 -10.27
C LEU A 118 -3.90 -6.78 -10.02
N ALA A 119 -4.32 -7.83 -10.73
CA ALA A 119 -5.66 -8.39 -10.62
C ALA A 119 -5.96 -8.89 -9.20
N ARG A 120 -4.98 -9.48 -8.53
CA ARG A 120 -5.09 -9.90 -7.13
C ARG A 120 -5.36 -8.71 -6.21
N VAL A 121 -4.57 -7.64 -6.29
CA VAL A 121 -4.75 -6.45 -5.45
C VAL A 121 -6.13 -5.82 -5.68
N VAL A 122 -6.51 -5.61 -6.94
CA VAL A 122 -7.80 -4.99 -7.31
C VAL A 122 -8.98 -5.82 -6.78
N LYS A 123 -8.87 -7.14 -6.81
CA LYS A 123 -9.93 -8.07 -6.36
C LYS A 123 -9.99 -8.20 -4.84
N GLU A 124 -8.86 -8.37 -4.19
CA GLU A 124 -8.78 -8.75 -2.77
C GLU A 124 -8.79 -7.55 -1.84
N GLN A 125 -8.30 -6.40 -2.28
CA GLN A 125 -8.15 -5.17 -1.49
C GLN A 125 -9.04 -4.02 -2.00
N LYS A 126 -10.13 -4.36 -2.70
CA LYS A 126 -11.08 -3.38 -3.24
C LYS A 126 -11.55 -2.39 -2.17
N GLY A 127 -11.31 -1.10 -2.42
CA GLY A 127 -11.66 0.02 -1.53
C GLY A 127 -10.65 0.27 -0.42
N GLU A 128 -9.52 -0.44 -0.40
CA GLU A 128 -8.50 -0.34 0.67
C GLU A 128 -7.13 0.14 0.15
N TYR A 129 -6.76 -0.17 -1.10
CA TYR A 129 -5.47 0.26 -1.68
C TYR A 129 -5.49 1.69 -2.23
N LEU A 130 -4.30 2.29 -2.30
CA LEU A 130 -4.05 3.56 -2.97
C LEU A 130 -3.66 3.31 -4.43
N ALA A 131 -4.19 4.11 -5.34
CA ALA A 131 -3.77 4.11 -6.74
C ALA A 131 -3.02 5.41 -7.08
N VAL A 132 -1.85 5.28 -7.68
CA VAL A 132 -1.11 6.38 -8.30
C VAL A 132 -1.18 6.18 -9.81
N VAL A 133 -1.50 7.24 -10.54
CA VAL A 133 -1.47 7.27 -11.99
C VAL A 133 -0.35 8.18 -12.42
N GLU A 134 0.61 7.61 -13.13
CA GLU A 134 1.69 8.33 -13.78
C GLU A 134 1.42 8.46 -15.29
N GLY A 135 1.56 9.68 -15.79
CA GLY A 135 1.35 9.98 -17.21
C GLY A 135 -0.12 10.21 -17.59
N SER A 136 -0.34 10.59 -18.85
CA SER A 136 -1.69 10.89 -19.35
C SER A 136 -2.44 9.64 -19.80
N ILE A 137 -3.78 9.68 -19.73
CA ILE A 137 -4.66 8.61 -20.20
C ILE A 137 -5.22 9.01 -21.58
N PRO A 138 -4.75 8.43 -22.69
CA PRO A 138 -5.21 8.80 -24.02
C PRO A 138 -6.63 8.29 -24.29
N LEU A 139 -7.53 9.19 -24.68
CA LEU A 139 -8.91 8.85 -25.05
C LEU A 139 -9.12 8.67 -26.57
N GLY A 140 -8.19 9.16 -27.39
CA GLY A 140 -8.29 9.07 -28.84
C GLY A 140 -8.14 7.63 -29.35
N ALA A 141 -8.61 7.38 -30.58
CA ALA A 141 -8.63 6.06 -31.20
C ALA A 141 -9.22 4.96 -30.29
N ASP A 142 -10.28 5.29 -29.54
CA ASP A 142 -10.92 4.40 -28.55
C ASP A 142 -9.94 3.83 -27.50
N GLY A 143 -8.95 4.63 -27.11
CA GLY A 143 -7.94 4.25 -26.12
C GLY A 143 -6.75 3.46 -26.68
N ALA A 144 -6.66 3.25 -27.99
CA ALA A 144 -5.62 2.42 -28.61
C ALA A 144 -4.19 2.99 -28.54
N TYR A 145 -4.01 4.24 -28.12
CA TYR A 145 -2.69 4.88 -28.05
C TYR A 145 -1.83 4.43 -26.86
N CYS A 146 -2.41 3.77 -25.85
CA CYS A 146 -1.67 3.19 -24.75
C CYS A 146 -2.38 1.91 -24.31
N CYS A 147 -1.72 0.77 -24.52
CA CYS A 147 -2.26 -0.55 -24.22
C CYS A 147 -1.24 -1.38 -23.45
N ILE A 148 -1.67 -2.00 -22.35
CA ILE A 148 -0.86 -2.83 -21.47
C ILE A 148 -1.60 -4.17 -21.32
N GLY A 149 -0.93 -5.29 -21.57
CA GLY A 149 -1.57 -6.61 -21.50
C GLY A 149 -2.79 -6.77 -22.44
N GLY A 150 -2.78 -6.07 -23.58
CA GLY A 150 -3.91 -6.07 -24.53
C GLY A 150 -5.13 -5.24 -24.08
N ARG A 151 -5.02 -4.49 -22.99
CA ARG A 151 -6.08 -3.61 -22.46
C ARG A 151 -5.67 -2.16 -22.60
N SER A 152 -6.60 -1.28 -22.98
CA SER A 152 -6.32 0.15 -23.04
C SER A 152 -6.07 0.73 -21.64
N ALA A 153 -5.24 1.77 -21.55
CA ALA A 153 -5.04 2.55 -20.32
C ALA A 153 -6.36 3.05 -19.74
N VAL A 154 -7.34 3.41 -20.58
CA VAL A 154 -8.69 3.82 -20.16
C VAL A 154 -9.40 2.69 -19.40
N GLN A 155 -9.34 1.46 -19.91
CA GLN A 155 -9.95 0.30 -19.26
C GLN A 155 -9.27 -0.02 -17.92
N ILE A 156 -7.94 0.03 -17.88
CA ILE A 156 -7.16 -0.24 -16.67
C ILE A 156 -7.44 0.83 -15.62
N ALA A 157 -7.35 2.13 -15.99
CA ALA A 157 -7.60 3.24 -15.08
C ALA A 157 -9.00 3.19 -14.48
N ARG A 158 -10.03 2.91 -15.29
CA ARG A 158 -11.41 2.79 -14.79
C ARG A 158 -11.57 1.64 -13.79
N GLU A 159 -10.95 0.50 -14.05
CA GLU A 159 -11.00 -0.65 -13.14
C GLU A 159 -10.24 -0.36 -11.84
N VAL A 160 -8.97 0.05 -11.93
CA VAL A 160 -8.10 0.21 -10.76
C VAL A 160 -8.54 1.43 -9.95
N CYS A 161 -8.62 2.61 -10.57
CA CYS A 161 -8.98 3.83 -9.83
C CYS A 161 -10.42 3.78 -9.31
N GLY A 162 -11.35 3.14 -10.03
CA GLY A 162 -12.73 2.98 -9.58
C GLY A 162 -12.90 2.02 -8.39
N ASN A 163 -11.89 1.22 -8.08
CA ASN A 163 -11.87 0.29 -6.95
C ASN A 163 -10.86 0.70 -5.86
N ALA A 164 -10.14 1.81 -6.00
CA ALA A 164 -9.17 2.29 -5.03
C ALA A 164 -9.85 3.04 -3.86
N LEU A 165 -9.19 3.09 -2.70
CA LEU A 165 -9.57 3.96 -1.58
C LEU A 165 -9.40 5.43 -1.95
N ALA A 166 -8.28 5.74 -2.62
CA ALA A 166 -7.96 7.06 -3.13
C ALA A 166 -7.08 6.94 -4.38
N THR A 167 -7.16 7.96 -5.24
CA THR A 167 -6.36 8.06 -6.46
C THR A 167 -5.56 9.35 -6.46
N ILE A 168 -4.28 9.27 -6.82
CA ILE A 168 -3.34 10.39 -6.96
C ILE A 168 -2.91 10.45 -8.43
N THR A 169 -2.92 11.65 -9.01
CA THR A 169 -2.65 11.91 -10.43
C THR A 169 -1.72 13.10 -10.60
#